data_AF-A0A0Q7V247-F1
#
_entry.id   AF-A0A0Q7V247-F1
#
_cell.length_a   1.000
_cell.length_b   1.000
_cell.length_c   1.000
_cell.angle_alpha   90.00
_cell.angle_beta   90.00
_cell.angle_gamma   90.00
#
_symmetry.space_group_name_H-M   'P 1'
#
loop_
_entity.id
_entity.type
_entity.pdbx_description
1 polymer ?
#
loop_
_entity_poly.entity_id
_entity_poly.type
_entity_poly.pdbx_seq_one_letter_code
_entity_poly.pdbx_strand_id
1 'polypeptide(L)' 'MDLPTTLAIAVAALLFAVFCGWRGARPINVLKGPRMVPWRPLMVAGAVVALLMAAHILNLLGMKTGDPRY' A
#
# COMPACT_ATOMS: atom_id res chain seq x y z
N MET A 1 17.83 -1.80 -4.61
CA MET A 1 17.29 -2.19 -3.28
C MET A 1 17.57 -3.67 -3.14
N ASP A 2 18.13 -4.11 -2.02
CA ASP A 2 18.31 -5.54 -1.78
C ASP A 2 16.97 -6.21 -1.43
N LEU A 3 16.84 -7.49 -1.77
CA LEU A 3 15.65 -8.30 -1.50
C LEU A 3 15.06 -8.12 -0.08
N PRO A 4 15.85 -8.16 1.03
CA PRO A 4 15.29 -7.98 2.37
C PRO A 4 14.69 -6.59 2.58
N THR A 5 15.29 -5.54 2.01
CA THR A 5 14.83 -4.17 2.15
C THR A 5 13.51 -3.96 1.42
N THR A 6 13.38 -4.50 0.19
CA THR A 6 12.12 -4.43 -0.57
C THR A 6 11.00 -5.19 0.14
N LEU A 7 11.31 -6.36 0.73
CA LEU A 7 10.35 -7.17 1.45
C LEU A 7 9.85 -6.45 2.73
N ALA A 8 10.75 -5.82 3.48
CA ALA A 8 10.40 -5.02 4.64
C ALA A 8 9.47 -3.85 4.28
N ILE A 9 9.77 -3.13 3.18
CA ILE A 9 8.94 -2.02 2.71
C ILE A 9 7.56 -2.52 2.23
N ALA A 10 7.52 -3.64 1.50
CA ALA A 10 6.27 -4.24 1.04
C ALA A 10 5.35 -4.63 2.21
N VAL A 11 5.90 -5.29 3.23
CA VAL A 11 5.15 -5.67 4.43
C VAL A 11 4.70 -4.43 5.20
N ALA A 12 5.55 -3.42 5.37
CA ALA A 12 5.18 -2.17 6.04
C ALA A 12 4.04 -1.44 5.29
N ALA A 13 4.10 -1.40 3.96
CA ALA A 13 3.06 -0.80 3.13
C ALA A 13 1.73 -1.57 3.22
N LEU A 14 1.78 -2.91 3.24
CA LEU A 14 0.59 -3.75 3.46
C LEU A 14 -0.03 -3.50 4.83
N LEU A 15 0.77 -3.49 5.89
CA LEU A 15 0.29 -3.22 7.24
C LEU A 15 -0.33 -1.82 7.35
N PHE A 16 0.28 -0.82 6.72
CA PHE A 16 -0.26 0.54 6.65
C PHE A 16 -1.58 0.59 5.88
N ALA A 17 -1.67 -0.07 4.72
CA ALA A 17 -2.90 -0.15 3.93
C ALA A 17 -4.03 -0.84 4.71
N VAL A 18 -3.75 -1.97 5.37
CA VAL A 18 -4.71 -2.69 6.22
C VAL A 18 -5.16 -1.82 7.40
N PHE A 19 -4.22 -1.12 8.05
CA PHE A 19 -4.54 -0.21 9.15
C PHE A 19 -5.43 0.95 8.69
N CYS A 20 -5.09 1.60 7.57
CA CYS A 20 -5.90 2.66 6.97
C CYS A 20 -7.28 2.15 6.53
N GLY A 21 -7.36 0.94 5.98
CA GLY A 21 -8.61 0.29 5.61
C GLY A 21 -9.49 -0.01 6.82
N TRP A 22 -8.92 -0.56 7.89
CA TRP A 22 -9.63 -0.81 9.14
C TRP A 22 -10.14 0.48 9.79
N ARG A 23 -9.32 1.54 9.81
CA ARG A 23 -9.71 2.87 10.29
C ARG A 23 -10.78 3.52 9.41
N GLY A 24 -10.73 3.28 8.10
CA GLY A 24 -11.73 3.72 7.13
C GLY A 24 -13.08 3.00 7.27
N ALA A 25 -13.06 1.70 7.57
CA ALA A 25 -14.24 0.84 7.69
C ALA A 25 -15.04 1.03 8.98
N ARG A 26 -14.46 1.65 10.02
CA ARG A 26 -15.21 2.01 11.24
C ARG A 26 -16.43 2.87 10.87
N PRO A 27 -17.59 2.73 11.54
CA PRO A 27 -18.80 3.50 11.23
C PRO A 27 -18.60 5.01 11.42
N ILE A 28 -19.28 5.82 10.60
CA ILE A 28 -19.27 7.29 10.74
C ILE A 28 -20.02 7.63 12.03
N ASN A 29 -19.34 8.30 12.96
CA ASN A 29 -19.99 8.85 14.13
C ASN A 29 -20.59 10.22 13.77
N VAL A 30 -21.89 10.25 13.52
CA VAL A 30 -22.66 11.45 13.17
C VAL A 30 -22.58 12.55 14.23
N LEU A 31 -22.31 12.21 15.50
CA LEU A 31 -22.20 13.16 16.61
C LEU A 31 -20.79 13.81 16.72
N LYS A 32 -19.77 13.26 16.05
CA LYS A 32 -18.38 13.77 16.10
C LYS A 32 -17.97 14.64 14.91
N GLY A 33 -18.90 14.91 13.99
CA GLY A 33 -18.64 15.73 12.80
C GLY A 33 -17.92 15.00 11.65
N PRO A 34 -17.65 15.71 10.55
CA PRO A 34 -17.07 15.14 9.32
C PRO A 34 -15.69 14.49 9.57
N ARG A 35 -15.38 13.39 8.87
CA ARG A 35 -14.02 12.82 8.94
C ARG A 35 -13.01 13.76 8.29
N MET A 36 -12.15 14.36 9.12
CA MET A 36 -11.08 15.23 8.62
C MET A 36 -9.92 14.46 7.96
N VAL A 37 -9.70 13.20 8.34
CA VAL A 37 -8.63 12.37 7.76
C VAL A 37 -9.21 11.49 6.64
N PRO A 38 -8.70 11.62 5.40
CA PRO A 38 -9.15 10.82 4.27
C PRO A 38 -8.52 9.41 4.32
N TRP A 39 -9.03 8.55 5.21
CA TRP A 39 -8.54 7.18 5.39
C TRP A 39 -8.64 6.31 4.12
N ARG A 40 -9.64 6.56 3.26
CA ARG A 40 -9.83 5.82 2.00
C ARG A 40 -8.72 6.12 0.98
N PRO A 41 -8.41 7.39 0.62
CA PRO A 41 -7.24 7.72 -0.19
C PRO A 41 -5.91 7.20 0.37
N LEU A 42 -5.72 7.29 1.69
CA LEU A 42 -4.50 6.79 2.35
C LEU A 42 -4.35 5.27 2.22
N MET A 43 -5.45 4.52 2.32
CA MET A 43 -5.46 3.07 2.07
C MET A 43 -5.05 2.76 0.63
N VAL A 44 -5.62 3.48 -0.35
CA VAL A 44 -5.30 3.27 -1.78
C VAL A 44 -3.84 3.59 -2.06
N ALA A 45 -3.31 4.70 -1.52
CA ALA A 45 -1.90 5.03 -1.66
C ALA A 45 -0.99 3.92 -1.09
N GLY A 46 -1.30 3.39 0.10
CA GLY A 46 -0.57 2.26 0.68
C GLY A 46 -0.66 0.99 -0.18
N ALA A 47 -1.83 0.71 -0.74
CA ALA A 47 -2.04 -0.44 -1.64
C ALA A 47 -1.24 -0.31 -2.94
N VAL A 48 -1.17 0.89 -3.53
CA VAL A 48 -0.35 1.15 -4.72
C VAL A 48 1.13 0.95 -4.42
N VAL A 49 1.63 1.45 -3.29
CA VAL A 49 3.03 1.24 -2.88
C VAL A 49 3.32 -0.26 -2.69
N ALA A 50 2.43 -1.00 -2.02
CA ALA A 50 2.57 -2.44 -1.86
C ALA A 50 2.60 -3.18 -3.20
N LEU A 51 1.76 -2.77 -4.16
CA LEU A 51 1.72 -3.35 -5.50
C LEU A 51 3.00 -3.07 -6.30
N LEU A 52 3.54 -1.85 -6.23
CA LEU A 52 4.82 -1.50 -6.86
C LEU A 52 5.99 -2.26 -6.24
N MET A 53 6.01 -2.43 -4.92
CA MET A 53 7.05 -3.23 -4.25
C MET A 53 6.94 -4.71 -4.60
N ALA A 54 5.71 -5.24 -4.73
CA ALA A 54 5.49 -6.60 -5.22
C ALA A 54 6.05 -6.78 -6.64
N ALA A 55 5.75 -5.86 -7.56
CA ALA A 55 6.34 -5.86 -8.90
C ALA A 55 7.88 -5.80 -8.86
N HIS A 56 8.45 -4.99 -7.97
CA HIS A 56 9.90 -4.93 -7.78
C HIS A 56 10.49 -6.26 -7.29
N ILE A 57 9.81 -6.95 -6.36
CA ILE A 57 10.21 -8.30 -5.90
C ILE A 57 10.16 -9.29 -7.07
N LEU A 58 9.10 -9.29 -7.87
CA LEU A 58 9.00 -10.14 -9.05
C LEU A 58 10.18 -9.90 -10.02
N ASN A 59 10.55 -8.65 -10.23
CA ASN A 59 11.70 -8.27 -11.05
C ASN A 59 13.05 -8.75 -10.47
N LEU A 60 13.22 -8.66 -9.14
CA LEU A 60 14.40 -9.22 -8.46
C LEU A 60 14.46 -10.76 -8.54
N LEU A 61 13.30 -11.42 -8.63
CA LEU A 61 13.19 -12.87 -8.85
C LEU A 61 13.37 -13.27 -10.33
N GLY A 62 13.68 -12.32 -11.22
CA GLY A 62 13.92 -12.56 -12.65
C GLY A 62 12.66 -12.53 -13.53
N MET A 63 11.49 -12.21 -12.98
CA MET A 63 10.25 -12.05 -13.75
C MET A 63 10.13 -10.61 -14.26
N LYS A 64 10.10 -10.43 -15.59
CA LYS A 64 9.94 -9.11 -16.20
C LYS A 64 8.50 -8.62 -16.06
N THR A 65 8.30 -7.64 -15.19
CA THR A 65 7.00 -7.02 -14.93
C THR A 65 6.73 -5.79 -15.82
N GLY A 66 7.64 -5.47 -16.77
CA GLY A 66 7.52 -4.39 -17.76
C GLY A 66 8.44 -4.59 -18.98
N ASP A 67 8.09 -3.96 -20.10
CA ASP A 67 8.89 -3.96 -21.34
C ASP A 67 9.95 -2.85 -21.27
N PRO A 68 11.26 -3.13 -21.43
CA PRO A 68 12.33 -2.12 -21.35
C PRO A 68 12.30 -1.03 -22.44
N ARG A 69 11.32 -1.03 -23.34
CA ARG A 69 11.22 -0.11 -24.48
C ARG A 69 10.41 1.17 -24.21
N TYR A 70 9.68 1.25 -23.10
CA TYR A 70 8.88 2.41 -22.70
C TYR A 70 9.13 2.76 -21.22
#